data_AF-A0A3C0GET9-F1
#
_entry.id   AF-A0A3C0GET9-F1
#
_cell.length_a   1.000
_cell.length_b   1.000
_cell.length_c   1.000
_cell.angle_alpha   90.00
_cell.angle_beta   90.00
_cell.angle_gamma   90.00
#
_symmetry.space_group_name_H-M   'P 1'
#
loop_
_entity.id
_entity.type
_entity.pdbx_description
1 polymer ?
#
loop_
_entity_poly.entity_id
_entity_poly.type
_entity_poly.pdbx_seq_one_letter_code
_entity_poly.pdbx_strand_id
1 'polypeptide(L)'
;WKVLRSVSLRLARKSKTNFDNFLVANRVPRYLAHIVPLSILIEFVPFAFIGFDYAAEIVLKFLHVLFVVLALYVVKSVFTSINDYLKTKPRFRDKPMGSYIQVFMIFAWIVGIFTIFAIITEIQVWKFFTALGAGSAVILLIFKDSILGLVASIQ
;
A
#
# COMPACT_ATOMS: atom_id res chain seq x y z
N TRP A 1 12.74 -21.66 -13.78
CA TRP A 1 12.66 -20.43 -14.63
C TRP A 1 12.01 -20.63 -16.01
N LYS A 2 12.31 -21.71 -16.77
CA LYS A 2 11.74 -21.94 -18.11
C LYS A 2 10.21 -22.16 -18.13
N VAL A 3 9.67 -22.81 -17.10
CA VAL A 3 8.23 -23.13 -17.00
C VAL A 3 7.38 -21.87 -16.86
N LEU A 4 7.75 -20.97 -15.93
CA LEU A 4 7.11 -19.66 -15.74
C LEU A 4 7.09 -18.82 -17.02
N ARG A 5 8.18 -18.83 -17.80
CA ARG A 5 8.27 -18.14 -19.09
C ARG A 5 7.32 -18.75 -20.13
N SER A 6 7.20 -20.09 -20.18
CA SER A 6 6.33 -20.75 -21.16
C SER A 6 4.84 -20.51 -20.89
N VAL A 7 4.45 -20.50 -19.60
CA VAL A 7 3.08 -20.21 -19.17
C VAL A 7 2.75 -18.75 -19.43
N SER A 8 3.67 -17.84 -19.13
CA SER A 8 3.55 -16.42 -19.45
C SER A 8 3.40 -16.16 -20.95
N LEU A 9 4.16 -16.85 -21.81
CA LEU A 9 4.05 -16.73 -23.28
C LEU A 9 2.75 -17.31 -23.85
N ARG A 10 2.21 -18.37 -23.25
CA ARG A 10 0.91 -18.94 -23.66
C ARG A 10 -0.27 -18.07 -23.24
N LEU A 11 -0.19 -17.43 -22.07
CA LEU A 11 -1.19 -16.46 -21.62
C LEU A 11 -1.13 -15.17 -22.45
N ALA A 12 0.08 -14.67 -22.76
CA ALA A 12 0.27 -13.50 -23.61
C ALA A 12 -0.28 -13.66 -25.03
N ARG A 13 -0.24 -14.87 -25.62
CA ARG A 13 -0.84 -15.14 -26.95
C ARG A 13 -2.37 -15.21 -26.95
N LYS A 14 -3.01 -15.39 -25.78
CA LYS A 14 -4.47 -15.50 -25.67
C LYS A 14 -5.14 -14.18 -25.24
N SER A 15 -4.35 -13.21 -24.79
CA SER A 15 -4.85 -11.87 -24.43
C SER A 15 -5.01 -11.02 -25.69
N LYS A 16 -6.25 -10.58 -25.98
CA LYS A 16 -6.54 -9.57 -27.03
C LYS A 16 -6.02 -8.18 -26.69
N THR A 17 -5.43 -7.97 -25.50
CA THR A 17 -4.97 -6.67 -25.02
C THR A 17 -3.49 -6.71 -24.62
N ASN A 18 -2.74 -5.68 -25.03
CA ASN A 18 -1.33 -5.51 -24.65
C ASN A 18 -1.13 -5.14 -23.17
N PHE A 19 -2.14 -5.29 -22.30
CA PHE A 19 -2.09 -4.90 -20.90
C PHE A 19 -1.01 -5.67 -20.11
N ASP A 20 -0.86 -6.97 -20.41
CA ASP A 20 0.13 -7.83 -19.76
C ASP A 20 1.57 -7.34 -19.97
N ASN A 21 1.84 -6.72 -21.13
CA ASN A 21 3.14 -6.12 -21.41
C ASN A 21 3.43 -4.94 -20.47
N PHE A 22 2.41 -4.14 -20.13
CA PHE A 22 2.54 -3.04 -19.16
C PHE A 22 2.76 -3.56 -17.74
N LEU A 23 2.10 -4.65 -17.34
CA LEU A 23 2.31 -5.30 -16.04
C LEU A 23 3.76 -5.80 -15.90
N VAL A 24 4.31 -6.43 -16.94
CA VAL A 24 5.69 -6.90 -16.96
C VAL A 24 6.68 -5.74 -16.97
N ALA A 25 6.44 -4.70 -17.79
CA ALA A 25 7.29 -3.51 -17.87
C ALA A 25 7.41 -2.79 -16.52
N ASN A 26 6.30 -2.70 -15.78
CA ASN A 26 6.26 -2.11 -14.44
C ASN A 26 6.61 -3.10 -13.32
N ARG A 27 7.10 -4.30 -13.66
CA ARG A 27 7.62 -5.31 -12.71
C ARG A 27 6.58 -5.86 -11.71
N VAL A 28 5.29 -5.76 -12.01
CA VAL A 28 4.21 -6.31 -11.15
C VAL A 28 4.45 -7.79 -10.81
N PRO A 29 4.74 -8.69 -11.79
CA PRO A 29 4.97 -10.09 -11.48
C PRO A 29 6.20 -10.31 -10.60
N ARG A 30 7.21 -9.44 -10.69
CA ARG A 30 8.42 -9.53 -9.85
C ARG A 30 8.06 -9.22 -8.40
N TYR A 31 7.34 -8.13 -8.13
CA TYR A 31 6.97 -7.80 -6.75
C TYR A 31 6.03 -8.85 -6.15
N LEU A 32 5.04 -9.33 -6.91
CA LEU A 32 4.17 -10.44 -6.48
C LEU A 32 4.96 -11.71 -6.19
N ALA A 33 5.98 -12.03 -7.00
CA ALA A 33 6.82 -13.20 -6.77
C ALA A 33 7.65 -13.11 -5.47
N HIS A 34 7.91 -11.91 -4.93
CA HIS A 34 8.59 -11.76 -3.64
C HIS A 34 7.66 -11.94 -2.44
N ILE A 35 6.33 -11.90 -2.62
CA ILE A 35 5.37 -12.14 -1.54
C ILE A 35 5.53 -13.57 -1.03
N VAL A 36 5.60 -14.54 -1.94
CA VAL A 36 5.71 -15.97 -1.60
C VAL A 36 6.93 -16.28 -0.71
N PRO A 37 8.19 -15.96 -1.08
CA PRO A 37 9.34 -16.24 -0.24
C PRO A 37 9.31 -15.45 1.08
N LEU A 38 8.76 -14.23 1.09
CA LEU A 38 8.65 -13.44 2.31
C LEU A 38 7.63 -14.05 3.28
N SER A 39 6.48 -14.52 2.79
CA SER A 39 5.49 -15.22 3.60
C SER A 39 6.05 -16.53 4.17
N ILE A 40 6.76 -17.31 3.36
CA ILE A 40 7.43 -18.53 3.84
C ILE A 40 8.44 -18.19 4.94
N LEU A 41 9.20 -17.10 4.78
CA LEU A 41 10.19 -16.68 5.77
C LEU A 41 9.54 -16.32 7.10
N ILE A 42 8.41 -15.60 7.09
CA ILE A 42 7.63 -15.25 8.30
C ILE A 42 7.18 -16.52 9.04
N GLU A 43 6.60 -17.50 8.33
CA GLU A 43 6.16 -18.76 8.92
C GLU A 43 7.31 -19.61 9.45
N PHE A 44 8.52 -19.46 8.91
CA PHE A 44 9.70 -20.19 9.36
C PHE A 44 10.36 -19.59 10.60
N VAL A 45 10.12 -18.31 10.94
CA VAL A 45 10.78 -17.64 12.08
C VAL A 45 10.56 -18.37 13.40
N PRO A 46 9.34 -18.79 13.79
CA PRO A 46 9.11 -19.48 15.07
C PRO A 46 9.91 -20.79 15.19
N PHE A 47 10.10 -21.50 14.07
CA PHE A 47 10.87 -22.73 14.03
C PHE A 47 12.39 -22.50 14.05
N ALA A 48 12.85 -21.40 13.45
CA ALA A 48 14.27 -21.05 13.40
C ALA A 48 14.78 -20.46 14.73
N PHE A 49 13.91 -19.86 15.54
CA PHE A 49 14.24 -19.17 16.79
C PHE A 49 13.68 -19.86 18.04
N ILE A 50 13.54 -21.19 18.01
CA ILE A 50 13.09 -21.97 19.18
C ILE A 50 14.01 -21.68 20.37
N GLY A 51 13.42 -21.23 21.50
CA GLY A 51 14.15 -20.87 22.71
C GLY A 51 14.68 -19.42 22.75
N PHE A 52 14.39 -18.61 21.73
CA PHE A 52 14.81 -17.21 21.62
C PHE A 52 13.64 -16.27 21.27
N ASP A 53 12.60 -16.27 22.11
CA ASP A 53 11.32 -15.58 21.83
C ASP A 53 11.48 -14.09 21.53
N TYR A 54 12.32 -13.38 22.30
CA TYR A 54 12.58 -11.95 22.09
C TYR A 54 13.21 -11.66 20.72
N ALA A 55 14.16 -12.50 20.29
CA ALA A 55 14.79 -12.35 18.98
C ALA A 55 13.80 -12.69 17.85
N ALA A 56 12.99 -13.73 18.04
CA ALA A 56 11.93 -14.11 17.09
C ALA A 56 10.95 -12.96 16.86
N GLU A 57 10.52 -12.29 17.93
CA GLU A 57 9.58 -11.18 17.88
C GLU A 57 10.13 -9.98 17.09
N ILE A 58 11.40 -9.61 17.35
CA ILE A 58 12.07 -8.53 16.61
C ILE A 58 12.14 -8.85 15.11
N VAL A 59 12.55 -10.07 14.78
CA VAL A 59 12.66 -10.52 13.38
C VAL A 59 11.30 -10.54 12.71
N LEU A 60 10.26 -11.04 13.39
CA LEU A 60 8.89 -11.03 12.89
C LEU A 60 8.40 -9.60 12.63
N LYS A 61 8.59 -8.67 13.57
CA LYS A 61 8.23 -7.26 13.38
C LYS A 61 8.92 -6.67 12.15
N PHE A 62 10.22 -6.93 11.98
CA PHE A 62 10.97 -6.50 10.80
C PHE A 62 10.43 -7.08 9.49
N LEU A 63 10.14 -8.38 9.44
CA LEU A 63 9.59 -9.03 8.24
C LEU A 63 8.19 -8.53 7.90
N HIS A 64 7.33 -8.27 8.90
CA HIS A 64 6.02 -7.67 8.68
C HIS A 64 6.14 -6.24 8.11
N VAL A 65 7.09 -5.43 8.59
CA VAL A 65 7.37 -4.12 8.01
C VAL A 65 7.81 -4.24 6.55
N LEU A 66 8.71 -5.18 6.23
CA LEU A 66 9.09 -5.46 4.84
C LEU A 66 7.89 -5.90 4.00
N PHE A 67 6.97 -6.67 4.56
CA PHE A 67 5.76 -7.12 3.88
C PHE A 67 4.85 -5.94 3.52
N VAL A 68 4.64 -4.99 4.45
CA VAL A 68 3.87 -3.77 4.19
C VAL A 68 4.51 -2.94 3.07
N VAL A 69 5.83 -2.75 3.12
CA VAL A 69 6.57 -2.01 2.09
C VAL A 69 6.46 -2.70 0.73
N LEU A 70 6.61 -4.02 0.69
CA LEU A 70 6.45 -4.81 -0.54
C LEU A 70 5.03 -4.67 -1.11
N ALA A 71 4.00 -4.73 -0.27
CA ALA A 71 2.61 -4.53 -0.67
C ALA A 71 2.40 -3.15 -1.30
N LEU A 72 2.97 -2.08 -0.74
CA LEU A 72 2.93 -0.74 -1.32
C LEU A 72 3.60 -0.68 -2.70
N TYR A 73 4.73 -1.36 -2.89
CA TYR A 73 5.39 -1.46 -4.19
C TYR A 73 4.55 -2.23 -5.22
N VAL A 74 3.88 -3.31 -4.80
CA VAL A 74 2.93 -4.03 -5.67
C VAL A 74 1.82 -3.09 -6.11
N VAL A 75 1.14 -2.42 -5.18
CA VAL A 75 0.05 -1.48 -5.48
C VAL A 75 0.54 -0.39 -6.44
N LYS A 76 1.68 0.26 -6.14
CA LYS A 76 2.28 1.27 -7.02
C LYS A 76 2.53 0.75 -8.43
N SER A 77 3.14 -0.43 -8.55
CA SER A 77 3.45 -1.04 -9.85
C SER A 77 2.19 -1.37 -10.66
N VAL A 78 1.12 -1.83 -10.01
CA VAL A 78 -0.17 -2.13 -10.66
C VAL A 78 -0.80 -0.84 -11.16
N PHE A 79 -0.92 0.18 -10.32
CA PHE A 79 -1.49 1.47 -10.74
C PHE A 79 -0.68 2.13 -11.85
N THR A 80 0.64 2.04 -11.82
CA THR A 80 1.51 2.56 -12.90
C THR A 80 1.26 1.79 -14.21
N SER A 81 1.08 0.48 -14.14
CA SER A 81 0.72 -0.33 -15.33
C SER A 81 -0.63 0.07 -15.92
N ILE A 82 -1.61 0.32 -15.06
CA ILE A 82 -2.94 0.79 -15.47
C ILE A 82 -2.82 2.17 -16.14
N ASN A 83 -2.06 3.09 -15.56
CA ASN A 83 -1.80 4.41 -16.14
C ASN A 83 -1.23 4.32 -17.56
N ASP A 84 -0.17 3.53 -17.73
CA ASP A 84 0.55 3.43 -18.99
C ASP A 84 -0.33 2.78 -20.06
N TYR A 85 -1.13 1.79 -19.68
CA TYR A 85 -2.14 1.20 -20.56
C TYR A 85 -3.23 2.20 -20.94
N LEU A 86 -3.77 2.97 -19.98
CA LEU A 86 -4.81 3.96 -20.25
C LEU A 86 -4.32 5.06 -21.20
N LYS A 87 -3.06 5.49 -21.10
CA LYS A 87 -2.45 6.47 -22.02
C LYS A 87 -2.43 6.01 -23.48
N THR A 88 -2.48 4.71 -23.76
CA THR A 88 -2.60 4.19 -25.13
C THR A 88 -3.98 4.42 -25.75
N LYS A 89 -4.99 4.77 -24.96
CA LYS A 89 -6.36 4.99 -25.42
C LYS A 89 -6.57 6.48 -25.72
N PRO A 90 -7.08 6.85 -26.92
CA PRO A 90 -7.28 8.24 -27.32
C PRO A 90 -8.07 9.07 -26.29
N ARG A 91 -9.07 8.45 -25.64
CA ARG A 91 -9.94 9.09 -24.63
C ARG A 91 -9.21 9.53 -23.35
N PHE A 92 -8.09 8.87 -23.02
CA PHE A 92 -7.39 9.05 -21.73
C PHE A 92 -5.99 9.65 -21.89
N ARG A 93 -5.53 9.87 -23.13
CA ARG A 93 -4.17 10.36 -23.42
C ARG A 93 -3.88 11.72 -22.79
N ASP A 94 -4.83 12.64 -22.85
CA ASP A 94 -4.66 14.02 -22.40
C ASP A 94 -5.17 14.22 -20.96
N LYS A 95 -5.48 13.12 -20.26
CA LYS A 95 -5.92 13.16 -18.86
C LYS A 95 -4.74 12.92 -17.91
N PRO A 96 -4.64 13.67 -16.80
CA PRO A 96 -3.53 13.57 -15.85
C PRO A 96 -3.68 12.35 -14.92
N MET A 97 -3.82 11.15 -15.48
CA MET A 97 -3.99 9.90 -14.73
C MET A 97 -2.84 9.64 -13.74
N GLY A 98 -1.63 10.06 -14.09
CA GLY A 98 -0.46 9.99 -13.21
C GLY A 98 -0.64 10.80 -11.92
N SER A 99 -1.24 12.00 -12.00
CA SER A 99 -1.52 12.84 -10.83
C SER A 99 -2.57 12.21 -9.91
N TYR A 100 -3.60 11.57 -10.48
CA TYR A 100 -4.60 10.84 -9.67
C TYR A 100 -4.00 9.66 -8.94
N ILE A 101 -3.14 8.89 -9.61
CA ILE A 101 -2.42 7.79 -8.98
C ILE A 101 -1.46 8.30 -7.91
N GLN A 102 -0.80 9.44 -8.12
CA GLN A 102 0.07 10.05 -7.13
C GLN A 102 -0.70 10.42 -5.86
N VAL A 103 -1.86 11.06 -6.00
CA VAL A 103 -2.73 11.40 -4.85
C VAL A 103 -3.19 10.13 -4.13
N PHE A 104 -3.62 9.10 -4.86
CA PHE A 104 -3.96 7.82 -4.27
C PHE A 104 -2.78 7.18 -3.51
N MET A 105 -1.58 7.24 -4.09
CA MET A 105 -0.37 6.70 -3.45
C MET A 105 0.00 7.47 -2.18
N ILE A 106 -0.27 8.77 -2.07
CA ILE A 106 -0.09 9.51 -0.81
C ILE A 106 -0.93 8.89 0.29
N PHE A 107 -2.22 8.64 0.04
CA PHE A 107 -3.09 7.97 1.01
C PHE A 107 -2.61 6.55 1.33
N ALA A 108 -2.19 5.77 0.33
CA ALA A 108 -1.64 4.44 0.54
C ALA A 108 -0.39 4.45 1.42
N TRP A 109 0.53 5.40 1.20
CA TRP A 109 1.72 5.59 2.04
C TRP A 109 1.38 5.99 3.46
N ILE A 110 0.41 6.88 3.67
CA ILE A 110 -0.07 7.25 5.00
C ILE A 110 -0.57 6.00 5.75
N VAL A 111 -1.45 5.21 5.12
CA VAL A 111 -1.96 3.97 5.70
C VAL A 111 -0.82 2.97 5.97
N GLY A 112 0.14 2.85 5.04
CA GLY A 112 1.30 1.99 5.21
C GLY A 112 2.18 2.39 6.39
N ILE A 113 2.45 3.69 6.56
CA ILE A 113 3.21 4.22 7.69
C ILE A 113 2.48 3.94 9.01
N PHE A 114 1.17 4.19 9.08
CA PHE A 114 0.39 3.85 10.27
C PHE A 114 0.41 2.35 10.57
N THR A 115 0.37 1.51 9.54
CA THR A 115 0.46 0.06 9.70
C THR A 115 1.83 -0.34 10.25
N ILE A 116 2.92 0.27 9.77
CA ILE A 116 4.28 0.05 10.29
C ILE A 116 4.37 0.47 11.75
N PHE A 117 3.85 1.64 12.11
CA PHE A 117 3.78 2.08 13.51
C PHE A 117 2.98 1.09 14.37
N ALA A 118 1.85 0.60 13.88
CA ALA A 118 1.04 -0.40 14.58
C ALA A 118 1.79 -1.72 14.82
N ILE A 119 2.58 -2.18 13.85
CA ILE A 119 3.43 -3.37 13.99
C ILE A 119 4.50 -3.16 15.07
N ILE A 120 5.14 -1.99 15.08
CA ILE A 120 6.23 -1.68 16.02
C ILE A 120 5.70 -1.48 17.44
N THR A 121 4.59 -0.77 17.59
CA THR A 121 3.99 -0.39 18.88
C THR A 121 3.00 -1.42 19.42
N GLU A 122 2.64 -2.42 18.62
CA GLU A 122 1.56 -3.39 18.90
C GLU A 122 0.17 -2.75 19.12
N ILE A 123 0.04 -1.47 18.80
CA ILE A 123 -1.20 -0.73 18.90
C ILE A 123 -1.92 -0.82 17.57
N GLN A 124 -3.17 -1.30 17.59
CA GLN A 124 -4.00 -1.34 16.39
C GLN A 124 -4.16 0.06 15.76
N VAL A 125 -4.01 0.13 14.44
CA VAL A 125 -4.14 1.38 13.64
C VAL A 125 -5.40 2.17 13.98
N TRP A 126 -6.53 1.50 14.21
CA TRP A 126 -7.81 2.14 14.53
C TRP A 126 -7.75 3.02 15.78
N LYS A 127 -6.92 2.68 16.77
CA LYS A 127 -6.78 3.47 17.99
C LYS A 127 -6.21 4.86 17.71
N PHE A 128 -5.37 5.00 16.68
CA PHE A 128 -4.86 6.32 16.25
C PHE A 128 -5.97 7.20 15.67
N PHE A 129 -6.84 6.63 14.84
CA PHE A 129 -8.00 7.35 14.31
C PHE A 129 -8.98 7.75 15.42
N THR A 130 -9.22 6.86 16.39
CA THR A 130 -10.04 7.17 17.57
C THR A 130 -9.43 8.31 18.38
N ALA A 131 -8.11 8.29 18.64
CA ALA A 131 -7.42 9.35 19.37
C ALA A 131 -7.44 10.69 18.63
N LEU A 132 -7.21 10.70 17.32
CA LEU A 132 -7.31 11.89 16.48
C LEU A 132 -8.74 12.44 16.43
N GLY A 133 -9.74 11.57 16.29
CA GLY A 133 -11.14 11.95 16.31
C GLY A 133 -11.56 12.57 17.64
N ALA A 134 -11.17 11.96 18.76
CA ALA A 134 -11.41 12.49 20.09
C ALA A 134 -10.72 13.86 20.29
N GLY A 135 -9.44 13.97 19.91
CA GLY A 135 -8.70 15.24 19.98
C GLY A 135 -9.31 16.33 19.12
N SER A 136 -9.75 15.99 17.90
CA SER A 136 -10.45 16.94 17.01
C SER A 136 -11.79 17.39 17.59
N ALA A 137 -12.55 16.49 18.21
CA ALA A 137 -13.79 16.86 18.90
C ALA A 137 -13.53 17.81 20.07
N VAL A 138 -12.48 17.58 20.86
CA VAL A 138 -12.08 18.49 21.95
C VAL A 138 -11.68 19.86 21.41
N ILE A 139 -10.89 19.91 20.33
CA ILE A 139 -10.51 21.18 19.68
C ILE A 139 -11.76 21.92 19.17
N LEU A 140 -12.68 21.21 18.51
CA LEU A 140 -13.95 21.78 18.05
C LEU A 140 -14.79 22.32 19.22
N LEU A 141 -14.80 21.65 20.36
CA LEU A 141 -15.49 22.13 21.57
C LEU A 141 -14.86 23.39 22.14
N ILE A 142 -13.53 23.45 22.24
CA ILE A 142 -12.80 24.63 22.74
C ILE A 142 -13.04 25.85 21.86
N PHE A 143 -13.02 25.67 20.53
CA PHE A 143 -13.19 26.77 19.57
C PHE A 143 -14.64 27.01 19.15
N LYS A 144 -15.61 26.29 19.71
CA LYS A 144 -17.02 26.36 19.31
C LYS A 144 -17.53 27.80 19.29
N ASP A 145 -17.28 28.55 20.35
CA ASP A 145 -17.80 29.92 20.50
C ASP A 145 -17.06 30.91 19.59
N SER A 146 -15.75 30.73 19.37
CA SER A 146 -15.00 31.53 18.39
C SER A 146 -15.48 31.31 16.95
N ILE A 147 -15.82 30.07 16.59
CA ILE A 147 -16.38 29.74 15.27
C ILE A 147 -17.76 30.37 15.13
N LEU A 148 -18.62 30.28 16.15
CA LEU A 148 -19.94 30.92 16.14
C LEU A 148 -19.84 32.45 16.06
N GLY A 149 -18.89 33.06 16.76
CA GLY A 149 -18.63 34.50 16.67
C GLY A 149 -18.17 34.95 15.29
N LEU A 150 -17.34 34.14 14.61
CA LEU A 150 -16.92 34.39 13.22
C LEU A 150 -18.10 34.26 12.25
N VAL A 151 -18.94 33.22 12.39
CA VAL A 151 -20.13 33.04 11.56
C VAL A 151 -21.08 34.21 11.73
N ALA A 152 -21.29 34.67 12.97
CA ALA A 152 -22.15 35.82 13.28
C ALA A 152 -21.63 37.15 12.74
N SER A 153 -20.33 37.32 12.49
CA SER A 153 -19.79 38.56 11.90
C SER A 153 -19.89 38.62 10.38
N ILE A 154 -20.12 37.49 9.72
CA ILE A 154 -20.24 37.38 8.26
C ILE A 154 -21.72 37.42 7.82
N GLN A 155 -22.64 37.00 8.69
CA GLN A 155 -24.09 37.09 8.51
C GLN A 155 -24.60 38.51 8.77
#